data_AF-A0A8S3UGU1-F1
#
_entry.id   AF-A0A8S3UGU1-F1
#
_cell.length_a   1.000
_cell.length_b   1.000
_cell.length_c   1.000
_cell.angle_alpha   90.00
_cell.angle_beta   90.00
_cell.angle_gamma   90.00
#
_symmetry.space_group_name_H-M   'P 1'
#
loop_
_entity.id
_entity.type
_entity.pdbx_description
1 polymer ?
#
loop_
_entity_poly.entity_id
_entity_poly.type
_entity_poly.pdbx_seq_one_letter_code
_entity_poly.pdbx_strand_id
1 'polypeptide(L)'
;MKLQNADLLSLMKTYFTRKLTGIERNFADTTHDLARKVQKSESSFKFKGNKVQFDLNSDLLDNIDIAVDCIEHRRYDKAVRVLKESGQSLKKRNKLIRIADKSEGGWKTVDEYLSDDVASDSEDEKRIRAADGRAVKKLKTVKQDKRQNYLIKESMII
;
A
#
# COMPACT_ATOMS: atom_id res chain seq x y z
N MET A 1 -41.54 -9.74 41.70
CA MET A 1 -41.60 -10.67 40.55
C MET A 1 -40.40 -11.60 40.65
N LYS A 2 -40.59 -12.88 40.99
CA LYS A 2 -39.47 -13.85 41.12
C LYS A 2 -39.09 -14.29 39.71
N LEU A 3 -37.86 -14.01 39.28
CA LEU A 3 -37.32 -14.57 38.04
C LEU A 3 -37.37 -16.11 38.18
N GLN A 4 -38.00 -16.81 37.23
CA GLN A 4 -37.99 -18.27 37.27
C GLN A 4 -36.58 -18.77 36.93
N ASN A 5 -36.13 -19.87 37.55
CA ASN A 5 -34.80 -20.43 37.32
C ASN A 5 -34.49 -20.67 35.82
N ALA A 6 -35.52 -20.90 35.00
CA ALA A 6 -35.41 -21.03 33.55
C ALA A 6 -34.95 -19.72 32.87
N ASP A 7 -35.45 -18.56 33.32
CA ASP A 7 -35.09 -17.25 32.77
C ASP A 7 -33.63 -16.91 33.09
N LEU A 8 -33.18 -17.25 34.30
CA LEU A 8 -31.80 -17.05 34.72
C LEU A 8 -30.83 -17.93 33.91
N LEU A 9 -31.18 -19.19 33.69
CA LEU A 9 -30.39 -20.11 32.86
C LEU A 9 -30.37 -19.67 31.39
N SER A 10 -31.48 -19.15 30.87
CA SER A 10 -31.56 -18.59 29.53
C SER A 10 -30.61 -17.38 29.39
N LEU A 11 -30.67 -16.45 30.34
CA LEU A 11 -29.80 -15.27 30.36
C LEU A 11 -28.32 -15.65 30.42
N MET A 12 -27.98 -16.63 31.25
CA MET A 12 -26.62 -17.17 31.33
C MET A 12 -26.19 -17.81 30.00
N LYS A 13 -27.02 -18.63 29.37
CA LYS A 13 -26.74 -19.20 28.04
C LYS A 13 -26.48 -18.11 27.02
N THR A 14 -27.34 -17.10 26.93
CA THR A 14 -27.17 -15.98 25.99
C THR A 14 -25.86 -15.22 26.26
N TYR A 15 -25.53 -14.96 27.52
CA TYR A 15 -24.29 -14.28 27.89
C TYR A 15 -23.05 -15.09 27.47
N PHE A 16 -23.02 -16.39 27.78
CA PHE A 16 -21.91 -17.25 27.40
C PHE A 16 -21.79 -17.40 25.88
N THR A 17 -22.88 -17.65 25.16
CA THR A 17 -22.87 -17.72 23.69
C THR A 17 -22.35 -16.42 23.08
N ARG A 18 -22.78 -15.26 23.59
CA ARG A 18 -22.27 -13.96 23.12
C ARG A 18 -20.78 -13.79 23.40
N LYS A 19 -20.28 -14.25 24.54
CA LYS A 19 -18.83 -14.18 24.86
C LYS A 19 -18.02 -15.16 24.02
N LEU A 20 -18.51 -16.39 23.83
CA LEU A 20 -17.85 -17.42 23.02
C LEU A 20 -17.75 -16.98 21.55
N THR A 21 -18.86 -16.51 20.97
CA THR A 21 -18.85 -15.96 19.60
C THR A 21 -17.95 -14.73 19.44
N GLY A 22 -17.81 -13.91 20.48
CA GLY A 22 -16.84 -12.81 20.48
C GLY A 22 -15.39 -13.31 20.43
N ILE A 23 -15.06 -14.38 21.16
CA ILE A 23 -13.73 -15.00 21.16
C ILE A 23 -13.43 -15.65 19.81
N GLU A 24 -14.39 -16.39 19.24
CA GLU A 24 -14.25 -17.05 17.94
C GLU A 24 -13.95 -16.03 16.83
N ARG A 25 -14.67 -14.89 16.80
CA ARG A 25 -14.38 -13.80 15.85
C ARG A 25 -12.97 -13.25 16.02
N ASN A 26 -12.57 -12.93 17.25
CA ASN A 26 -11.23 -12.41 17.51
C ASN A 26 -10.12 -13.38 17.04
N PHE A 27 -10.34 -14.69 17.17
CA PHE A 27 -9.37 -15.70 16.72
C PHE A 27 -9.32 -15.79 15.19
N ALA A 28 -10.48 -15.69 14.51
CA ALA A 28 -10.55 -15.64 13.06
C ALA A 28 -9.87 -14.38 12.50
N ASP A 29 -10.09 -13.22 13.12
CA ASP A 29 -9.46 -11.96 12.71
C ASP A 29 -7.93 -12.01 12.91
N THR A 30 -7.47 -12.55 14.04
CA THR A 30 -6.03 -12.69 14.34
C THR A 30 -5.33 -13.64 13.36
N THR A 31 -5.96 -14.76 13.01
CA THR A 31 -5.38 -15.73 12.05
C THR A 31 -5.34 -15.14 10.64
N HIS A 32 -6.37 -14.39 10.24
CA HIS A 32 -6.41 -13.69 8.96
C HIS A 32 -5.33 -12.60 8.86
N ASP A 33 -5.12 -11.81 9.91
CA ASP A 33 -4.05 -10.80 9.98
C ASP A 33 -2.66 -11.42 9.86
N LEU A 34 -2.43 -12.55 10.52
CA LEU A 34 -1.16 -13.29 10.42
C LEU A 34 -0.95 -13.85 9.02
N ALA A 35 -1.99 -14.42 8.41
CA ALA A 35 -1.92 -14.92 7.04
C ALA A 35 -1.62 -13.81 6.03
N ARG A 36 -2.27 -12.63 6.17
CA ARG A 36 -2.03 -11.45 5.33
C ARG A 36 -0.59 -10.93 5.48
N LYS A 37 -0.05 -10.90 6.69
CA LYS A 37 1.35 -10.51 6.96
C LYS A 37 2.37 -11.49 6.38
N VAL A 38 2.10 -12.80 6.46
CA VAL A 38 2.95 -13.83 5.85
C VAL A 38 2.96 -13.69 4.32
N GLN A 39 1.79 -13.49 3.69
CA GLN A 39 1.69 -13.25 2.25
C GLN A 39 2.46 -12.01 1.78
N LYS A 40 2.43 -10.93 2.57
CA LYS A 40 3.19 -9.69 2.31
C LYS A 40 4.71 -9.91 2.39
N SER A 41 5.17 -10.90 3.18
CA SER A 41 6.59 -11.22 3.35
C SER A 41 7.13 -12.23 2.32
N GLU A 42 6.31 -13.13 1.79
CA GLU A 42 6.73 -14.19 0.85
C GLU A 42 6.76 -13.77 -0.63
N SER A 43 6.09 -12.69 -1.00
CA SER A 43 5.95 -12.32 -2.40
C SER A 43 7.22 -11.65 -2.95
N SER A 44 8.07 -12.46 -3.61
CA SER A 44 9.19 -11.94 -4.40
C SER A 44 8.67 -11.27 -5.68
N PHE A 45 8.60 -9.93 -5.67
CA PHE A 45 8.15 -9.18 -6.83
C PHE A 45 9.28 -8.96 -7.83
N LYS A 46 9.09 -9.39 -9.08
CA LYS A 46 10.03 -9.14 -10.19
C LYS A 46 10.29 -7.64 -10.45
N PHE A 47 9.29 -6.80 -10.18
CA PHE A 47 9.35 -5.36 -10.45
C PHE A 47 9.08 -4.55 -9.19
N LYS A 48 9.97 -3.61 -8.86
CA LYS A 48 9.81 -2.66 -7.73
C LYS A 48 8.45 -1.95 -7.76
N GLY A 49 8.00 -1.53 -8.95
CA GLY A 49 6.70 -0.86 -9.12
C GLY A 49 5.51 -1.73 -8.70
N ASN A 50 5.56 -3.04 -8.95
CA ASN A 50 4.51 -3.98 -8.57
C ASN A 50 4.49 -4.21 -7.07
N LYS A 51 5.66 -4.32 -6.43
CA LYS A 51 5.77 -4.39 -4.96
C LYS A 51 5.11 -3.17 -4.31
N VAL A 52 5.48 -1.97 -4.76
CA VAL A 52 4.92 -0.72 -4.24
C VAL A 52 3.41 -0.65 -4.43
N GLN A 53 2.89 -1.14 -5.56
CA GLN A 53 1.44 -1.19 -5.81
C GLN A 53 0.74 -2.19 -4.89
N PHE A 54 1.34 -3.37 -4.71
CA PHE A 54 0.81 -4.41 -3.84
C PHE A 54 0.76 -3.91 -2.40
N ASP A 55 1.85 -3.36 -1.89
CA ASP A 55 1.93 -2.81 -0.53
C ASP A 55 0.84 -1.75 -0.30
N LEU A 56 0.69 -0.80 -1.24
CA LEU A 56 -0.38 0.21 -1.16
C LEU A 56 -1.77 -0.43 -1.16
N ASN A 57 -2.02 -1.40 -2.04
CA ASN A 57 -3.33 -2.07 -2.13
C ASN A 57 -3.63 -2.84 -0.84
N SER A 58 -2.64 -3.52 -0.25
CA SER A 58 -2.78 -4.20 1.04
C SER A 58 -3.12 -3.21 2.16
N ASP A 59 -2.39 -2.09 2.24
CA ASP A 59 -2.65 -1.06 3.25
C ASP A 59 -4.04 -0.42 3.06
N LEU A 60 -4.51 -0.26 1.82
CA LEU A 60 -5.87 0.23 1.54
C LEU A 60 -6.95 -0.77 1.95
N LEU A 61 -6.71 -2.08 1.77
CA LEU A 61 -7.63 -3.12 2.26
C LEU A 61 -7.71 -3.09 3.79
N ASP A 62 -6.56 -3.04 4.48
CA ASP A 62 -6.51 -2.90 5.95
C ASP A 62 -7.31 -1.67 6.42
N ASN A 63 -7.16 -0.54 5.73
CA ASN A 63 -7.89 0.69 6.06
C ASN A 63 -9.39 0.59 5.80
N ILE A 64 -9.82 -0.13 4.76
CA ILE A 64 -11.24 -0.40 4.51
C ILE A 64 -11.81 -1.27 5.63
N ASP A 65 -11.11 -2.33 6.02
CA ASP A 65 -11.51 -3.22 7.13
C ASP A 65 -11.65 -2.42 8.44
N ILE A 66 -10.68 -1.54 8.75
CA ILE A 66 -10.74 -0.64 9.90
C ILE A 66 -11.94 0.32 9.81
N ALA A 67 -12.24 0.85 8.62
CA ALA A 67 -13.36 1.77 8.44
C ALA A 67 -14.70 1.06 8.66
N VAL A 68 -14.85 -0.18 8.18
CA VAL A 68 -16.02 -1.04 8.41
C VAL A 68 -16.19 -1.30 9.90
N ASP A 69 -15.15 -1.76 10.61
CA ASP A 69 -15.17 -1.98 12.06
C ASP A 69 -15.52 -0.69 12.84
N CYS A 70 -15.03 0.46 12.38
CA CYS A 70 -15.40 1.75 12.98
C CYS A 70 -16.89 2.07 12.78
N ILE A 71 -17.44 1.80 11.60
CA ILE A 71 -18.86 2.04 11.29
C ILE A 71 -19.76 1.12 12.13
N GLU A 72 -19.45 -0.17 12.22
CA GLU A 72 -20.20 -1.14 13.03
C GLU A 72 -20.26 -0.74 14.51
N HIS A 73 -19.16 -0.19 15.02
CA HIS A 73 -19.03 0.28 16.41
C HIS A 73 -19.39 1.76 16.59
N ARG A 74 -20.07 2.39 15.61
CA ARG A 74 -20.53 3.80 15.65
C ARG A 74 -19.44 4.84 15.88
N ARG A 75 -18.19 4.52 15.53
CA ARG A 75 -17.01 5.41 15.56
C ARG A 75 -16.85 6.13 14.23
N TYR A 76 -17.87 6.90 13.84
CA TYR A 76 -17.95 7.50 12.49
C TYR A 76 -16.80 8.47 12.17
N ASP A 77 -16.38 9.29 13.13
CA ASP A 77 -15.27 10.24 12.91
C ASP A 77 -13.97 9.54 12.53
N LYS A 78 -13.68 8.39 13.17
CA LYS A 78 -12.52 7.58 12.84
C LYS A 78 -12.65 6.94 11.46
N ALA A 79 -13.83 6.40 11.13
CA ALA A 79 -14.09 5.84 9.80
C ALA A 79 -13.88 6.87 8.69
N VAL A 80 -14.46 8.07 8.85
CA VAL A 80 -14.33 9.18 7.90
C VAL A 80 -12.87 9.59 7.72
N ARG A 81 -12.11 9.69 8.81
CA ARG A 81 -10.68 10.02 8.75
C ARG A 81 -9.88 8.99 7.95
N VAL A 82 -10.03 7.70 8.29
CA VAL A 82 -9.32 6.60 7.62
C VAL A 82 -9.64 6.55 6.12
N LEU A 83 -10.91 6.76 5.74
CA LEU A 83 -11.32 6.79 4.34
C LEU A 83 -10.75 8.00 3.58
N LYS A 84 -10.70 9.18 4.23
CA LYS A 84 -10.09 10.38 3.63
C LYS A 84 -8.60 10.21 3.37
N GLU A 85 -7.86 9.68 4.36
CA GLU A 85 -6.42 9.38 4.23
C GLU A 85 -6.17 8.35 3.13
N SER A 86 -6.98 7.28 3.09
CA SER A 86 -6.94 6.28 2.02
C SER A 86 -7.17 6.89 0.63
N GLY A 87 -8.15 7.78 0.52
CA GLY A 87 -8.43 8.51 -0.72
C GLY A 87 -7.29 9.43 -1.17
N GLN A 88 -6.60 10.09 -0.23
CA GLN A 88 -5.42 10.90 -0.53
C GLN A 88 -4.25 10.05 -1.03
N SER A 89 -3.99 8.91 -0.38
CA SER A 89 -2.96 7.95 -0.81
C SER A 89 -3.22 7.43 -2.22
N LEU A 90 -4.48 7.11 -2.54
CA LEU A 90 -4.87 6.67 -3.89
C LEU A 90 -4.69 7.78 -4.94
N LYS A 91 -5.09 9.01 -4.63
CA LYS A 91 -4.87 10.17 -5.51
C LYS A 91 -3.38 10.39 -5.78
N LYS A 92 -2.55 10.35 -4.74
CA LYS A 92 -1.09 10.45 -4.86
C LYS A 92 -0.56 9.35 -5.78
N ARG A 93 -0.99 8.10 -5.59
CA ARG A 93 -0.54 6.99 -6.44
C ARG A 93 -0.95 7.15 -7.89
N ASN A 94 -2.20 7.51 -8.17
CA ASN A 94 -2.70 7.74 -9.53
C ASN A 94 -1.92 8.85 -10.24
N LYS A 95 -1.51 9.90 -9.52
CA LYS A 95 -0.60 10.92 -10.04
C LYS A 95 0.75 10.33 -10.45
N LEU A 96 1.37 9.51 -9.59
CA LEU A 96 2.65 8.87 -9.90
C LEU A 96 2.57 7.92 -11.10
N ILE A 97 1.47 7.16 -11.24
CA ILE A 97 1.24 6.31 -12.41
C ILE A 97 1.18 7.15 -13.69
N ARG A 98 0.45 8.27 -13.67
CA ARG A 98 0.38 9.21 -14.81
C ARG A 98 1.75 9.81 -15.16
N ILE A 99 2.60 10.08 -14.17
CA ILE A 99 3.97 10.55 -14.40
C ILE A 99 4.78 9.45 -15.08
N ALA A 100 4.74 8.22 -14.57
CA ALA A 100 5.45 7.08 -15.14
C ALA A 100 4.99 6.76 -16.58
N ASP A 101 3.71 6.89 -16.88
CA ASP A 101 3.16 6.60 -18.20
C ASP A 101 3.57 7.64 -19.25
N LYS A 102 3.59 8.92 -18.88
CA LYS A 102 3.88 10.04 -19.79
C LYS A 102 5.36 10.33 -20.00
N SER A 103 6.21 9.89 -19.08
CA SER A 103 7.63 10.20 -19.07
C SER A 103 8.45 9.16 -19.84
N GLU A 104 9.46 9.60 -20.58
CA GLU A 104 10.42 8.70 -21.24
C GLU A 104 11.21 7.87 -20.21
N GLY A 105 11.54 8.46 -19.06
CA GLY A 105 12.21 7.79 -17.94
C GLY A 105 11.31 6.86 -17.12
N GLY A 106 10.00 6.86 -17.37
CA GLY A 106 9.03 5.97 -16.72
C GLY A 106 9.05 6.04 -15.19
N TRP A 107 9.09 4.87 -14.54
CA TRP A 107 9.18 4.79 -13.07
C TRP A 107 10.47 5.40 -12.49
N LYS A 108 11.53 5.57 -13.27
CA LYS A 108 12.73 6.28 -12.78
C LYS A 108 12.47 7.76 -12.61
N THR A 109 11.64 8.34 -13.46
CA THR A 109 11.19 9.73 -13.30
C THR A 109 10.33 9.88 -12.07
N VAL A 110 9.52 8.88 -11.72
CA VAL A 110 8.80 8.86 -10.45
C VAL A 110 9.75 8.82 -9.26
N ASP A 111 10.81 8.00 -9.30
CA ASP A 111 11.81 7.94 -8.23
C ASP A 111 12.51 9.31 -8.04
N GLU A 112 12.92 9.98 -9.13
CA GLU A 112 13.47 11.35 -9.08
C GLU A 112 12.43 12.40 -8.70
N TYR A 113 11.17 12.20 -9.09
CA TYR A 113 10.07 13.06 -8.69
C TYR A 113 9.72 12.89 -7.22
N LEU A 114 10.04 11.79 -6.55
CA LEU A 114 9.78 11.62 -5.12
C LEU A 114 10.95 12.06 -4.23
N SER A 115 12.16 12.23 -4.78
CA SER A 115 13.36 12.56 -4.01
C SER A 115 13.55 14.06 -3.69
N ASP A 116 12.90 14.97 -4.40
CA ASP A 116 13.02 16.44 -4.16
C ASP A 116 12.03 16.93 -3.07
N ASP A 117 12.43 17.19 -1.84
CA ASP A 117 11.46 17.31 -0.72
C ASP A 117 10.69 18.67 -0.59
N VAL A 118 10.55 19.50 -1.63
CA VAL A 118 10.06 20.90 -1.46
C VAL A 118 9.04 21.42 -2.50
N ALA A 119 7.85 21.80 -1.98
CA ALA A 119 6.85 22.85 -2.33
C ALA A 119 6.03 22.92 -3.67
N SER A 120 4.77 23.39 -3.48
CA SER A 120 3.74 24.03 -4.34
C SER A 120 3.36 23.48 -5.73
N ASP A 121 2.05 23.28 -5.95
CA ASP A 121 1.43 22.77 -7.19
C ASP A 121 1.81 23.53 -8.48
N SER A 122 2.24 24.80 -8.38
CA SER A 122 2.68 25.63 -9.53
C SER A 122 4.01 25.16 -10.15
N GLU A 123 4.88 24.50 -9.38
CA GLU A 123 6.20 24.06 -9.85
C GLU A 123 6.21 22.58 -10.26
N ASP A 124 5.04 21.93 -10.19
CA ASP A 124 4.92 20.49 -10.31
C ASP A 124 5.19 20.00 -11.75
N GLU A 125 4.72 20.74 -12.76
CA GLU A 125 5.04 20.45 -14.17
C GLU A 125 6.53 20.62 -14.48
N LYS A 126 7.16 21.67 -13.96
CA LYS A 126 8.59 21.93 -14.15
C LYS A 126 9.42 20.82 -13.51
N ARG A 127 9.02 20.37 -12.32
CA ARG A 127 9.66 19.27 -11.62
C ARG A 127 9.52 17.95 -12.37
N ILE A 128 8.35 17.64 -12.93
CA ILE A 128 8.18 16.42 -13.75
C ILE A 128 9.13 16.45 -14.94
N ARG A 129 9.24 17.58 -15.67
CA ARG A 129 10.20 17.71 -16.78
C ARG A 129 11.65 17.57 -16.32
N ALA A 130 12.02 18.16 -15.18
CA ALA A 130 13.37 18.06 -14.61
C ALA A 130 13.71 16.63 -14.16
N ALA A 131 12.77 15.96 -13.49
CA ALA A 131 12.88 14.57 -13.09
C ALA A 131 13.02 13.65 -14.33
N ASP A 132 12.26 13.90 -15.39
CA ASP A 132 12.33 13.14 -16.63
C ASP A 132 13.69 13.31 -17.30
N GLY A 133 14.17 14.55 -17.43
CA GLY A 133 15.51 14.84 -17.94
C GLY A 133 16.62 14.14 -17.14
N ARG A 134 16.55 14.17 -15.79
CA ARG A 134 17.51 13.48 -14.91
C ARG A 134 17.45 11.96 -15.10
N ALA A 135 16.25 11.38 -15.15
CA ALA A 135 16.03 9.95 -15.33
C ALA A 135 16.53 9.46 -16.71
N VAL A 136 16.20 10.19 -17.78
CA VAL A 136 16.65 9.89 -19.15
C VAL A 136 18.17 10.01 -19.27
N LYS A 137 18.79 11.02 -18.67
CA LYS A 137 20.25 11.17 -18.65
C LYS A 137 20.92 9.97 -17.98
N LYS A 138 20.44 9.57 -16.78
CA LYS A 138 20.92 8.36 -16.07
C LYS A 138 20.69 7.08 -16.87
N LEU A 139 19.57 6.97 -17.61
CA LEU A 139 19.31 5.83 -18.48
C LEU A 139 20.29 5.75 -19.64
N LYS A 140 20.64 6.89 -20.26
CA LYS A 140 21.59 6.96 -21.38
C LYS A 140 23.01 6.62 -20.93
N THR A 141 23.48 7.14 -19.80
CA THR A 141 24.82 6.82 -19.27
C THR A 141 24.95 5.34 -18.93
N VAL A 142 23.96 4.74 -18.24
CA VAL A 142 23.98 3.30 -17.93
C VAL A 142 24.01 2.43 -19.20
N LYS A 143 23.32 2.85 -20.27
CA LYS A 143 23.39 2.15 -21.57
C LYS A 143 24.77 2.26 -22.21
N GLN A 144 25.40 3.44 -22.14
CA GLN A 144 26.76 3.67 -22.66
C GLN A 144 27.81 2.86 -21.88
N ASP A 145 27.77 2.88 -20.55
CA ASP A 145 28.71 2.15 -19.69
C ASP A 145 28.62 0.63 -19.91
N LYS A 146 27.40 0.10 -20.07
CA LYS A 146 27.19 -1.32 -20.41
C LYS A 146 27.79 -1.69 -21.76
N ARG A 147 27.63 -0.82 -22.77
CA ARG A 147 28.22 -1.03 -24.10
C ARG A 147 29.74 -0.99 -24.03
N GLN A 148 30.31 -0.03 -23.30
CA GLN A 148 31.76 0.07 -23.09
C GLN A 148 32.32 -1.20 -22.42
N ASN A 149 31.68 -1.67 -21.35
CA ASN A 149 32.09 -2.89 -20.64
C ASN A 149 31.96 -4.15 -21.49
N TYR A 150 30.97 -4.23 -22.38
CA TYR A 150 30.83 -5.33 -23.32
C TYR A 150 31.99 -5.35 -24.33
N LEU A 151 32.31 -4.20 -24.92
CA LEU A 151 33.42 -4.06 -25.88
C LEU A 151 34.78 -4.39 -25.23
N ILE A 152 35.00 -3.97 -23.98
CA ILE A 152 36.22 -4.32 -23.23
C ILE A 152 36.30 -5.84 -23.01
N LYS A 153 35.20 -6.49 -22.64
CA LYS A 153 35.16 -7.96 -22.48
C LYS A 153 35.42 -8.70 -23.79
N GLU A 154 34.82 -8.28 -24.90
CA GLU A 154 35.10 -8.88 -26.22
C GLU A 154 36.58 -8.73 -26.61
N SER A 155 37.20 -7.58 -26.32
CA SER A 155 38.62 -7.35 -26.62
C SER A 155 39.60 -8.14 -25.72
N MET A 156 39.14 -8.69 -24.60
CA MET A 156 39.96 -9.52 -23.69
C MET A 156 39.88 -11.02 -24.01
N ILE A 157 39.00 -11.43 -24.94
CA ILE A 157 38.79 -12.83 -25.32
C ILE A 157 39.59 -13.19 -26.60
N ILE A 158 40.17 -12.20 -27.28
CA ILE A 158 41.07 -12.34 -28.44
C ILE A 158 42.52 -12.16 -27.96
#